data_AF-A0A832FTU3-F1
#
_entry.id   AF-A0A832FTU3-F1
#
_cell.length_a   1.000
_cell.length_b   1.000
_cell.length_c   1.000
_cell.angle_alpha   90.00
_cell.angle_beta   90.00
_cell.angle_gamma   90.00
#
_symmetry.space_group_name_H-M   'P 1'
#
loop_
_entity.id
_entity.type
_entity.pdbx_description
1 polymer ?
#
loop_
_entity_poly.entity_id
_entity_poly.type
_entity_poly.pdbx_seq_one_letter_code
_entity_poly.pdbx_strand_id
1 'polypeptide(L)'
;MLEYAWWIWVLILFVFTFFLGILAVMGGVGGGVLFTPIVGSFFPFHLDFVRGAGLFVALTGSLAAAPGLLKRGLANLRLAMPLALVASTSSIVGALIGLTLPTWITQTLLGIAILFITVLMITSKRSEFPEVPKSDRISTMLGIYGIYYEASLNRAVEWKVHRTLPSIFL
;
A
#
# COMPACT_ATOMS: atom_id res chain seq x y z
N MET A 1 16.87 0.82 -35.13
CA MET A 1 16.52 0.64 -33.72
C MET A 1 17.78 0.17 -33.02
N LEU A 2 18.31 0.93 -32.06
CA LEU A 2 19.51 0.52 -31.33
C LEU A 2 19.18 -0.77 -30.56
N GLU A 3 19.78 -1.89 -30.94
CA GLU A 3 19.74 -3.16 -30.20
C GLU A 3 20.52 -2.96 -28.90
N TYR A 4 19.89 -2.33 -27.91
CA TYR A 4 20.44 -2.27 -26.58
C TYR A 4 20.46 -3.68 -26.02
N ALA A 5 21.63 -4.10 -25.52
CA ALA A 5 21.77 -5.40 -24.90
C ALA A 5 20.83 -5.52 -23.68
N TRP A 6 20.17 -6.66 -23.54
CA TRP A 6 19.12 -6.92 -22.54
C TRP A 6 19.53 -6.57 -21.09
N TRP A 7 20.82 -6.71 -20.76
CA TRP A 7 21.36 -6.40 -19.43
C TRP A 7 21.31 -4.91 -19.08
N ILE A 8 21.27 -4.02 -20.09
CA ILE A 8 21.10 -2.57 -19.88
C ILE A 8 19.74 -2.30 -19.25
N TRP A 9 18.68 -2.94 -19.75
CA TRP A 9 17.34 -2.80 -19.17
C TRP A 9 17.26 -3.32 -17.74
N VAL A 10 17.92 -4.44 -17.45
CA VAL A 10 18.00 -5.00 -16.09
C VAL A 10 18.72 -4.04 -15.14
N LEU A 11 19.83 -3.46 -15.57
CA LEU A 11 20.61 -2.52 -14.75
C LEU A 11 19.84 -1.21 -14.52
N ILE A 12 19.19 -0.67 -15.54
CA ILE A 12 18.32 0.51 -15.40
C ILE A 12 17.16 0.21 -14.45
N LEU A 13 16.48 -0.93 -14.61
CA LEU A 13 15.40 -1.35 -13.70
C LEU A 13 15.90 -1.50 -12.27
N PHE A 14 17.07 -2.10 -12.05
CA PHE A 14 17.64 -2.26 -10.72
C PHE A 14 17.90 -0.92 -10.05
N VAL A 15 18.58 0.00 -10.73
CA VAL A 15 18.86 1.35 -10.21
C VAL A 15 17.54 2.10 -9.95
N PHE A 16 16.61 2.06 -10.90
CA PHE A 16 15.32 2.71 -10.78
C PHE A 16 14.50 2.17 -9.58
N THR A 17 14.39 0.86 -9.46
CA THR A 17 13.63 0.19 -8.38
C THR A 17 14.27 0.39 -7.01
N PHE A 18 15.59 0.49 -6.94
CA PHE A 18 16.30 0.83 -5.70
C PHE A 18 15.87 2.20 -5.17
N PHE A 19 15.94 3.25 -5.99
CA PHE A 19 15.49 4.59 -5.60
C PHE A 19 13.99 4.65 -5.34
N LEU A 20 13.20 3.97 -6.17
CA LEU A 20 11.76 3.89 -5.99
C LEU A 20 11.38 3.23 -4.66
N GLY A 21 12.14 2.23 -4.20
CA GLY A 21 11.95 1.61 -2.89
C GLY A 21 12.14 2.60 -1.74
N ILE A 22 13.17 3.45 -1.80
CA ILE A 22 13.40 4.51 -0.80
C ILE A 22 12.21 5.48 -0.76
N LEU A 23 11.78 5.96 -1.92
CA LEU A 23 10.64 6.88 -2.03
C LEU A 23 9.33 6.27 -1.55
N ALA A 24 9.09 4.99 -1.87
CA ALA A 24 7.90 4.26 -1.46
C ALA A 24 7.79 4.14 0.07
N VAL A 25 8.91 3.85 0.75
CA VAL A 25 8.94 3.76 2.22
C VAL A 25 8.68 5.12 2.85
N MET A 26 9.26 6.20 2.31
CA MET A 26 8.98 7.57 2.78
C MET A 26 7.51 7.96 2.58
N GLY A 27 6.90 7.51 1.48
CA GLY A 27 5.49 7.75 1.18
C GLY A 27 4.53 6.89 2.00
N GLY A 28 4.97 5.74 2.53
CA GLY A 28 4.10 4.78 3.22
C GLY A 28 3.09 4.08 2.29
N VAL A 29 3.27 4.19 0.98
CA VAL A 29 2.39 3.61 -0.05
C VAL A 29 3.20 2.48 -0.71
N GLY A 30 2.94 1.22 -0.34
CA GLY A 30 3.77 0.06 -0.73
C GLY A 30 4.26 0.10 -2.18
N GLY A 31 5.54 -0.22 -2.40
CA GLY A 31 6.29 0.15 -3.63
C GLY A 31 5.67 -0.27 -4.97
N GLY A 32 4.82 -1.30 -4.99
CA GLY A 32 4.08 -1.71 -6.19
C GLY A 32 3.12 -0.66 -6.74
N VAL A 33 2.55 0.20 -5.89
CA VAL A 33 1.61 1.27 -6.30
C VAL A 33 2.32 2.30 -7.17
N LEU A 34 3.58 2.61 -6.87
CA LEU A 34 4.42 3.51 -7.65
C LEU A 34 5.07 2.77 -8.83
N PHE A 35 5.52 1.53 -8.62
CA PHE A 35 6.21 0.73 -9.64
C PHE A 35 5.34 0.51 -10.88
N THR A 36 4.11 0.05 -10.69
CA THR A 36 3.24 -0.39 -11.81
C THR A 36 2.99 0.70 -12.85
N PRO A 37 2.58 1.93 -12.50
CA PRO A 37 2.38 2.97 -13.50
C PRO A 37 3.67 3.52 -14.09
N ILE A 38 4.74 3.66 -13.30
CA ILE A 38 5.97 4.25 -13.83
C ILE A 38 6.66 3.27 -14.78
N VAL A 39 6.81 2.01 -14.38
CA VAL A 39 7.41 1.00 -15.26
C VAL A 39 6.51 0.70 -16.45
N GLY A 40 5.19 0.64 -16.25
CA GLY A 40 4.24 0.41 -17.34
C GLY A 40 4.14 1.54 -18.36
N SER A 41 4.53 2.77 -18.00
CA SER A 41 4.48 3.93 -18.90
C SER A 41 5.82 4.22 -19.59
N PHE A 42 6.94 4.04 -18.89
CA PHE A 42 8.26 4.46 -19.38
C PHE A 42 9.14 3.32 -19.90
N PHE A 43 8.80 2.06 -19.60
CA PHE A 43 9.61 0.91 -20.02
C PHE A 43 8.86 0.04 -21.06
N PRO A 44 9.59 -0.59 -22.00
CA PRO A 44 9.00 -1.39 -23.07
C PRO A 44 8.64 -2.82 -22.61
N PHE A 45 8.05 -2.98 -21.42
CA PHE A 45 7.64 -4.28 -20.89
C PHE A 45 6.14 -4.52 -21.05
N HIS A 46 5.75 -5.78 -21.22
CA HIS A 46 4.34 -6.16 -21.24
C HIS A 46 3.67 -5.83 -19.90
N LEU A 47 2.46 -5.29 -19.93
CA LEU A 47 1.76 -4.88 -18.70
C LEU A 47 1.54 -6.02 -17.71
N ASP A 48 1.39 -7.25 -18.18
CA ASP A 48 1.24 -8.41 -17.29
C ASP A 48 2.51 -8.67 -16.47
N PHE A 49 3.68 -8.50 -17.09
CA PHE A 49 4.96 -8.59 -16.38
C PHE A 49 5.08 -7.47 -15.34
N VAL A 50 4.75 -6.23 -15.74
CA VAL A 50 4.86 -5.06 -14.86
C VAL A 50 3.93 -5.17 -13.65
N ARG A 51 2.68 -5.61 -13.85
CA ARG A 51 1.70 -5.77 -12.77
C ARG A 51 2.12 -6.89 -11.81
N GLY A 52 2.58 -8.03 -12.34
CA GLY A 52 3.09 -9.13 -11.53
C GLY A 52 4.31 -8.72 -10.70
N ALA A 53 5.31 -8.11 -11.35
CA ALA A 53 6.50 -7.61 -10.69
C ALA A 53 6.17 -6.54 -9.62
N GLY A 54 5.26 -5.62 -9.92
CA GLY A 54 4.79 -4.60 -8.98
C GLY A 54 4.14 -5.21 -7.73
N LEU A 55 3.34 -6.27 -7.89
CA LEU A 55 2.77 -6.99 -6.76
C LEU A 55 3.86 -7.62 -5.88
N PHE A 56 4.86 -8.27 -6.49
CA PHE A 56 6.01 -8.81 -5.75
C PHE A 56 6.77 -7.72 -4.99
N VAL A 57 7.02 -6.56 -5.61
CA VAL A 57 7.68 -5.41 -4.98
C VAL A 57 6.87 -4.89 -3.78
N ALA A 58 5.55 -4.75 -3.94
CA ALA A 58 4.69 -4.33 -2.83
C ALA A 58 4.69 -5.33 -1.67
N LEU A 59 4.56 -6.63 -1.97
CA LEU A 59 4.51 -7.69 -0.95
C LEU A 59 5.83 -7.78 -0.19
N THR A 60 6.95 -7.86 -0.91
CA THR A 60 8.29 -7.98 -0.30
C THR A 60 8.63 -6.76 0.57
N GLY A 61 8.36 -5.54 0.07
CA GLY A 61 8.54 -4.32 0.86
C GLY A 61 7.69 -4.27 2.12
N SER A 62 6.41 -4.67 2.01
CA SER A 62 5.49 -4.71 3.15
C SER A 62 5.91 -5.77 4.20
N LEU A 63 6.33 -6.96 3.75
CA LEU A 63 6.85 -8.01 4.64
C LEU A 63 8.13 -7.58 5.34
N ALA A 64 9.04 -6.89 4.65
CA ALA A 64 10.28 -6.41 5.24
C ALA A 64 10.03 -5.37 6.35
N ALA A 65 9.02 -4.50 6.20
CA ALA A 65 8.70 -3.46 7.17
C ALA A 65 7.89 -3.98 8.38
N ALA A 66 7.09 -5.03 8.21
CA ALA A 66 6.12 -5.48 9.21
C ALA A 66 6.72 -5.81 10.60
N PRO A 67 7.82 -6.59 10.75
CA PRO A 67 8.37 -6.91 12.06
C PRO A 67 8.85 -5.67 12.83
N GLY A 68 9.43 -4.69 12.13
CA GLY A 68 9.90 -3.44 12.73
C GLY A 68 8.75 -2.58 13.26
N LEU A 69 7.66 -2.47 12.49
CA LEU A 69 6.46 -1.73 12.88
C LEU A 69 5.71 -2.39 14.03
N LEU A 70 5.61 -3.72 14.02
CA LEU A 70 4.97 -4.51 15.08
C LEU A 70 5.74 -4.39 16.40
N LYS A 71 7.08 -4.51 16.37
CA LYS A 71 7.92 -4.37 17.57
C LYS A 71 7.83 -2.99 18.21
N ARG A 72 7.53 -1.95 17.43
CA ARG A 72 7.39 -0.56 17.89
C ARG A 72 5.97 -0.19 18.34
N GLY A 73 5.02 -1.14 18.27
CA GLY A 73 3.61 -0.88 18.59
C GLY A 73 2.89 0.03 17.58
N LEU A 74 3.54 0.36 16.46
CA LEU A 74 2.99 1.21 15.39
C LEU A 74 2.02 0.44 14.49
N ALA A 75 2.06 -0.90 14.53
CA ALA A 75 1.12 -1.78 13.84
C ALA A 75 0.50 -2.75 14.84
N ASN A 76 -0.77 -3.13 14.62
CA ASN A 76 -1.49 -4.09 15.46
C ASN A 76 -2.12 -5.19 14.59
N LEU A 77 -1.71 -6.44 14.82
CA LEU A 77 -2.23 -7.60 14.08
C LEU A 77 -3.74 -7.77 14.23
N ARG A 78 -4.31 -7.46 15.40
CA ARG A 78 -5.76 -7.57 15.63
C ARG A 78 -6.55 -6.59 14.77
N LEU A 79 -5.99 -5.41 14.51
CA LEU A 79 -6.58 -4.43 13.60
C LEU A 79 -6.37 -4.84 12.13
N ALA A 80 -5.18 -5.34 11.80
CA ALA A 80 -4.83 -5.67 10.43
C ALA A 80 -5.53 -6.93 9.89
N MET A 81 -5.75 -7.96 10.72
CA MET A 81 -6.26 -9.27 10.27
C MET A 81 -7.65 -9.22 9.61
N PRO A 82 -8.67 -8.55 10.19
CA PRO A 82 -9.98 -8.43 9.55
C PRO A 82 -9.92 -7.69 8.21
N LEU A 83 -9.17 -6.59 8.16
CA LEU A 83 -9.00 -5.80 6.95
C LEU A 83 -8.24 -6.59 5.87
N ALA A 84 -7.20 -7.33 6.26
CA ALA A 84 -6.42 -8.16 5.35
C ALA A 84 -7.27 -9.27 4.72
N LEU A 85 -8.24 -9.85 5.45
CA LEU A 85 -9.15 -10.86 4.92
C LEU A 85 -10.07 -10.28 3.84
N VAL A 86 -10.68 -9.12 4.10
CA VAL A 86 -11.56 -8.44 3.13
C VAL A 86 -10.76 -7.95 1.92
N ALA A 87 -9.59 -7.36 2.15
CA ALA A 87 -8.71 -6.91 1.08
C ALA A 87 -8.21 -8.07 0.20
N SER A 88 -7.85 -9.22 0.81
CA SER A 88 -7.39 -10.39 0.08
C SER A 88 -8.51 -11.01 -0.77
N THR A 89 -9.70 -11.21 -0.19
CA THR A 89 -10.85 -11.77 -0.93
C THR A 89 -11.30 -10.87 -2.08
N SER A 90 -11.41 -9.56 -1.85
CA SER A 90 -11.73 -8.59 -2.91
C SER A 90 -10.64 -8.50 -3.98
N SER A 91 -9.35 -8.57 -3.59
CA SER A 91 -8.24 -8.58 -4.55
C SER A 91 -8.25 -9.80 -5.46
N ILE A 92 -8.61 -10.99 -4.97
CA ILE A 92 -8.71 -12.20 -5.79
C ILE A 92 -9.83 -12.04 -6.82
N VAL A 93 -11.01 -11.58 -6.40
CA VAL A 93 -12.14 -11.34 -7.32
C VAL A 93 -11.78 -10.27 -8.35
N GLY A 94 -11.16 -9.17 -7.92
CA GLY A 94 -10.70 -8.10 -8.80
C GLY A 94 -9.64 -8.56 -9.81
N ALA A 95 -8.72 -9.43 -9.41
CA ALA A 95 -7.70 -9.99 -10.31
C ALA A 95 -8.32 -10.91 -11.37
N LEU A 96 -9.27 -11.77 -10.99
CA LEU A 96 -9.98 -12.65 -11.93
C LEU A 96 -10.73 -11.84 -12.99
N ILE A 97 -11.45 -10.81 -12.56
CA ILE A 97 -12.15 -9.89 -13.48
C ILE A 97 -11.12 -9.15 -14.35
N GLY A 98 -10.06 -8.63 -13.75
CA GLY A 98 -8.99 -7.89 -14.43
C GLY A 98 -8.30 -8.69 -15.55
N LEU A 99 -8.07 -10.00 -15.34
CA LEU A 99 -7.45 -10.88 -16.32
C LEU A 99 -8.34 -11.18 -17.54
N THR A 100 -9.67 -11.04 -17.39
CA THR A 100 -10.62 -11.28 -18.49
C THR A 100 -10.91 -10.03 -19.32
N LEU A 101 -10.49 -8.86 -18.85
CA LEU A 101 -10.70 -7.58 -19.52
C LEU A 101 -9.57 -7.28 -20.52
N PRO A 102 -9.87 -6.61 -21.66
CA PRO A 102 -8.85 -6.17 -22.58
C PRO A 102 -7.91 -5.13 -21.96
N THR A 103 -6.66 -5.11 -22.44
CA THR A 103 -5.56 -4.31 -21.88
C THR A 103 -5.87 -2.82 -21.78
N TRP A 104 -6.58 -2.24 -22.77
CA TRP A 104 -6.92 -0.83 -22.77
C TRP A 104 -7.87 -0.44 -21.62
N ILE A 105 -8.82 -1.30 -21.26
CA ILE A 105 -9.73 -1.06 -20.13
C ILE A 105 -8.95 -1.10 -18.82
N THR A 106 -8.17 -2.15 -18.61
CA THR A 106 -7.40 -2.33 -17.37
C THR A 106 -6.36 -1.22 -17.18
N GLN A 107 -5.73 -0.76 -18.25
CA GLN A 107 -4.79 0.36 -18.22
C GLN A 107 -5.51 1.69 -17.92
N THR A 108 -6.69 1.93 -18.49
CA THR A 108 -7.50 3.13 -18.21
C THR A 108 -7.98 3.15 -16.75
N LEU A 109 -8.49 2.02 -16.25
CA LEU A 109 -8.90 1.87 -14.85
C LEU A 109 -7.74 2.07 -13.88
N LEU A 110 -6.56 1.51 -14.19
CA LEU A 110 -5.35 1.74 -13.40
C LEU A 110 -5.00 3.23 -13.34
N GLY A 111 -5.03 3.93 -14.48
CA GLY A 111 -4.79 5.37 -14.55
C GLY A 111 -5.79 6.17 -13.71
N ILE A 112 -7.08 5.87 -13.83
CA ILE A 112 -8.15 6.50 -13.02
C ILE A 112 -7.91 6.24 -11.53
N ALA A 113 -7.57 5.01 -11.14
CA ALA A 113 -7.32 4.66 -9.75
C ALA A 113 -6.12 5.44 -9.17
N ILE A 114 -5.05 5.62 -9.93
CA ILE A 114 -3.88 6.39 -9.50
C ILE A 114 -4.23 7.87 -9.36
N LEU A 115 -4.94 8.45 -10.32
CA LEU A 115 -5.41 9.84 -10.24
C LEU A 115 -6.33 10.02 -9.02
N PHE A 116 -7.23 9.06 -8.78
CA PHE A 116 -8.11 9.06 -7.61
C PHE A 116 -7.31 9.03 -6.30
N ILE A 117 -6.32 8.14 -6.16
CA ILE A 117 -5.44 8.07 -4.99
C ILE A 117 -4.66 9.38 -4.83
N THR A 118 -4.16 9.95 -5.92
CA THR A 118 -3.41 11.22 -5.90
C THR A 118 -4.29 12.36 -5.40
N VAL A 119 -5.52 12.48 -5.90
CA VAL A 119 -6.51 13.48 -5.44
C VAL A 119 -6.85 13.25 -3.97
N LEU A 120 -7.03 12.00 -3.55
CA LEU A 120 -7.30 11.65 -2.16
C LEU A 120 -6.13 12.07 -1.26
N MET A 121 -4.88 11.79 -1.65
CA MET A 121 -3.69 12.20 -0.88
C MET A 121 -3.57 13.71 -0.76
N ILE A 122 -3.88 14.47 -1.82
CA ILE A 122 -3.88 15.95 -1.80
C ILE A 122 -5.01 16.49 -0.91
N THR A 123 -6.18 15.86 -0.94
CA THR A 123 -7.38 16.31 -0.21
C THR A 123 -7.37 15.85 1.25
N SER A 124 -6.63 14.79 1.58
CA SER A 124 -6.58 14.20 2.92
C SER A 124 -5.95 15.16 3.92
N LYS A 125 -6.74 15.63 4.89
CA LYS A 125 -6.24 16.43 6.00
C LYS A 125 -5.41 15.55 6.93
N ARG A 126 -4.13 15.89 7.07
CA ARG A 126 -3.23 15.35 8.10
C ARG A 126 -3.78 15.70 9.49
N SER A 127 -4.49 14.77 10.12
CA SER A 127 -4.74 14.82 11.56
C SER A 127 -3.59 14.08 12.23
N GLU A 128 -2.56 14.80 12.67
CA GLU A 128 -1.39 14.21 13.36
C GLU A 128 -1.79 13.56 14.69
N PHE A 129 -2.83 14.07 15.34
CA PHE A 129 -3.39 13.53 16.58
C PHE A 129 -4.91 13.63 16.55
N PRO A 130 -5.64 12.66 15.99
CA PRO A 130 -7.08 12.63 16.12
C PRO A 130 -7.44 12.36 17.59
N GLU A 131 -8.02 13.35 18.26
CA GLU A 131 -8.64 13.14 19.57
C GLU A 131 -9.89 12.27 19.37
N VAL A 132 -9.79 10.99 19.75
CA VAL A 132 -10.90 10.05 19.71
C VAL A 132 -11.51 9.94 21.11
N PRO A 133 -12.64 10.61 21.40
CA PRO A 133 -13.18 10.70 22.75
C PRO A 133 -13.79 9.38 23.26
N LYS A 134 -14.21 8.46 22.37
CA LYS A 134 -14.78 7.15 22.75
C LYS A 134 -14.35 6.04 21.78
N SER A 135 -13.86 4.94 22.36
CA SER A 135 -13.63 3.67 21.66
C SER A 135 -14.98 3.02 21.32
N ASP A 136 -15.11 2.47 20.11
CA ASP A 136 -16.31 1.74 19.71
C ASP A 136 -16.47 0.44 20.54
N ARG A 137 -17.72 -0.01 20.73
CA ARG A 137 -18.03 -1.28 21.42
C ARG A 137 -17.34 -2.47 20.76
N ILE A 138 -17.28 -2.49 19.43
CA ILE A 138 -16.63 -3.54 18.63
C ILE A 138 -15.11 -3.47 18.80
N SER A 139 -14.51 -2.26 18.75
CA SER A 139 -13.07 -2.08 19.00
C SER A 139 -12.65 -2.56 20.39
N THR A 140 -13.50 -2.30 21.40
CA THR A 140 -13.27 -2.68 22.79
C THR A 140 -13.42 -4.20 22.97
N MET A 141 -14.43 -4.81 22.33
CA MET A 141 -14.68 -6.25 22.38
C MET A 141 -13.60 -7.08 21.67
N LEU A 142 -13.07 -6.61 20.52
CA LEU A 142 -11.97 -7.25 19.81
C LEU A 142 -10.57 -6.91 20.38
N GLY A 143 -10.50 -6.09 21.42
CA GLY A 143 -9.23 -5.67 22.01
C GLY A 143 -8.32 -4.92 21.02
N ILE A 144 -8.93 -4.09 20.16
CA ILE A 144 -8.28 -3.25 19.16
C ILE A 144 -7.98 -1.90 19.80
N TYR A 145 -6.94 -1.89 20.62
CA TYR A 145 -6.35 -0.71 21.22
C TYR A 145 -4.86 -0.99 21.44
N GLY A 146 -4.07 0.05 21.62
CA GLY A 146 -2.63 -0.12 21.83
C GLY A 146 -1.94 1.14 22.30
N ILE A 147 -0.64 0.99 22.53
CA ILE A 147 0.24 2.06 22.95
C ILE A 147 1.41 2.02 21.97
N TYR A 148 1.72 3.15 21.35
CA TYR A 148 2.98 3.30 20.61
C TYR A 148 3.82 4.37 21.30
N TYR A 149 5.14 4.25 21.17
CA TYR A 149 6.07 5.23 21.71
C TYR A 149 6.41 6.25 20.63
N GLU A 150 6.08 7.52 20.90
CA GLU A 150 6.32 8.62 19.98
C GLU A 150 7.68 9.26 20.30
N ALA A 151 8.66 9.00 19.43
CA ALA A 151 10.04 9.44 19.65
C ALA A 151 10.18 10.98 19.60
N SER A 152 9.31 11.67 18.85
CA SER A 152 9.30 13.13 18.75
C SER A 152 8.80 13.82 20.03
N LEU A 153 7.89 13.17 20.76
CA LEU A 153 7.25 13.69 21.99
C LEU A 153 7.77 13.03 23.27
N ASN A 154 8.68 12.06 23.14
CA ASN A 154 9.25 11.27 24.24
C ASN A 154 8.17 10.72 25.19
N ARG A 155 7.02 10.30 24.63
CA ARG A 155 5.86 9.83 25.41
C ARG A 155 5.19 8.62 24.76
N ALA A 156 4.62 7.77 25.60
CA ALA A 156 3.70 6.74 25.17
C ALA A 156 2.35 7.36 24.81
N VAL A 157 1.87 7.11 23.60
CA VAL A 157 0.56 7.58 23.11
C VAL A 157 -0.38 6.39 23.02
N GLU A 158 -1.46 6.42 23.79
CA GLU A 158 -2.57 5.48 23.68
C GLU A 158 -3.41 5.81 22.44
N TRP A 159 -3.71 4.79 21.63
CA TRP A 159 -4.60 4.93 20.48
C TRP A 159 -5.79 3.98 20.60
N LYS A 160 -6.93 4.47 20.14
CA LYS A 160 -8.23 3.79 20.15
C LYS A 160 -8.87 3.96 18.78
N VAL A 161 -9.61 2.95 18.33
CA VAL A 161 -10.31 3.00 17.03
C VAL A 161 -11.77 3.36 17.22
N HIS A 162 -12.28 4.19 16.32
CA HIS A 162 -13.70 4.48 16.17
C HIS A 162 -14.13 4.15 14.74
N ARG A 163 -15.43 3.94 14.52
CA ARG A 163 -16.02 3.47 13.26
C ARG A 163 -15.38 2.19 12.73
N THR A 164 -15.28 1.15 13.57
CA THR A 164 -14.69 -0.14 13.15
C THR A 164 -15.51 -0.88 12.08
N LEU A 165 -16.84 -0.79 12.10
CA LEU A 165 -17.67 -1.46 11.09
C LEU A 165 -17.56 -0.77 9.70
N PRO A 166 -17.72 0.57 9.60
CA PRO A 166 -17.54 1.25 8.31
C PRO A 166 -16.15 1.06 7.71
N SER A 167 -15.09 0.99 8.52
CA SER A 167 -13.71 0.85 8.04
C SER A 167 -13.36 -0.54 7.50
N ILE A 168 -14.13 -1.58 7.83
CA ILE A 168 -13.91 -2.92 7.28
C ILE A 168 -14.54 -3.08 5.88
N PHE A 169 -15.59 -2.30 5.59
CA PHE A 169 -16.37 -2.41 4.35
C PHE A 169 -16.12 -1.30 3.33
N LEU A 170 -15.32 -0.28 3.67
CA LEU A 170 -14.99 0.88 2.84
C LEU A 170 -13.53 0.82 2.42
#